data_AF-A0A9P8MWI8-F1
#
_entry.id   AF-A0A9P8MWI8-F1
#
_cell.length_a   1.000
_cell.length_b   1.000
_cell.length_c   1.000
_cell.angle_alpha   90.00
_cell.angle_beta   90.00
_cell.angle_gamma   90.00
#
_symmetry.space_group_name_H-M   'P 1'
#
loop_
_entity.id
_entity.type
_entity.pdbx_description
1 polymer ?
#
loop_
_entity_poly.entity_id
_entity_poly.type
_entity_poly.pdbx_seq_one_letter_code
_entity_poly.pdbx_strand_id
1 'polypeptide(L)'
;MPMPRNPAKSLTSGTTDSVFSALREKHPLYNSTIYDGGATTHIVNDRSLLTDIREAEEADYVLIGEGSLKVEARGTRRMENVLDGENGRNTRTLVLLDVAHVPRFHTNIVSAKKR
;
A
#
# COMPACT_ATOMS: atom_id res chain seq x y z
N MET A 1 23.33 58.82 -21.11
CA MET A 1 23.34 57.47 -21.71
C MET A 1 23.60 56.46 -20.60
N PRO A 2 22.62 55.64 -20.18
CA PRO A 2 22.80 54.69 -19.09
C PRO A 2 23.29 53.33 -19.63
N MET A 3 24.30 52.76 -18.95
CA MET A 3 24.64 51.34 -19.05
C MET A 3 23.64 50.52 -18.20
N PRO A 4 23.16 49.35 -18.64
CA PRO A 4 22.27 48.54 -17.84
C PRO A 4 23.03 47.92 -16.65
N ARG A 5 22.48 48.11 -15.45
CA ARG A 5 22.92 47.40 -14.24
C ARG A 5 22.47 45.94 -14.35
N ASN A 6 23.43 45.07 -14.09
CA ASN A 6 23.28 43.63 -13.95
C ASN A 6 22.11 43.28 -12.99
N PRO A 7 21.07 42.55 -13.39
CA PRO A 7 20.15 41.97 -12.43
C PRO A 7 20.83 40.75 -11.80
N ALA A 8 21.24 40.87 -10.54
CA ALA A 8 21.42 39.70 -9.70
C ALA A 8 20.07 38.94 -9.72
N LYS A 9 20.04 37.80 -10.43
CA LYS A 9 18.91 36.87 -10.38
C LYS A 9 18.72 36.47 -8.92
N SER A 10 17.65 36.93 -8.29
CA SER A 10 17.20 36.38 -7.02
C SER A 10 16.81 34.93 -7.24
N LEU A 11 17.63 34.01 -6.73
CA LEU A 11 17.26 32.62 -6.55
C LEU A 11 16.27 32.54 -5.39
N THR A 12 14.98 32.68 -5.64
CA THR A 12 13.85 32.20 -4.80
C THR A 12 12.59 32.38 -5.66
N SER A 13 11.65 31.46 -5.84
CA SER A 13 11.22 30.32 -5.04
C SER A 13 11.13 29.06 -5.90
N GLY A 14 11.89 28.03 -5.54
CA GLY A 14 11.63 26.68 -6.04
C GLY A 14 10.31 26.18 -5.47
N THR A 15 9.42 25.76 -6.37
CA THR A 15 8.10 25.19 -6.12
C THR A 15 8.16 24.00 -5.15
N THR A 16 7.94 24.25 -3.86
CA THR A 16 7.77 23.20 -2.85
C THR A 16 6.51 22.37 -3.07
N ASP A 17 5.53 22.90 -3.79
CA ASP A 17 4.23 22.23 -3.99
C ASP A 17 4.31 20.98 -4.88
N SER A 18 5.30 20.90 -5.78
CA SER A 18 5.40 19.81 -6.77
C SER A 18 5.90 18.48 -6.18
N VAL A 19 6.71 18.53 -5.11
CA VAL A 19 7.26 17.31 -4.49
C VAL A 19 6.23 16.70 -3.52
N PHE A 20 5.46 17.53 -2.82
CA PHE A 20 4.38 17.06 -1.93
C PHE A 20 3.14 16.59 -2.68
N SER A 21 2.86 17.11 -3.88
CA SER A 21 1.75 16.65 -4.72
C SER A 21 2.04 15.30 -5.37
N ALA A 22 3.27 15.04 -5.82
CA ALA A 22 3.68 13.72 -6.31
C ALA A 22 3.58 12.62 -5.24
N LEU A 23 3.74 12.95 -3.96
CA LEU A 23 3.51 12.04 -2.83
C LEU A 23 2.02 11.69 -2.59
N ARG A 24 1.09 12.46 -3.17
CA ARG A 24 -0.36 12.22 -3.05
C ARG A 24 -0.93 11.40 -4.20
N GLU A 25 -0.19 11.27 -5.31
CA GLU A 25 -0.64 10.42 -6.39
C GLU A 25 -0.43 8.95 -6.00
N LYS A 26 -1.57 8.27 -5.85
CA LYS A 26 -1.60 6.82 -5.73
C LYS A 26 -0.95 6.24 -6.97
N HIS A 27 0.16 5.52 -6.79
CA HIS A 27 0.79 4.79 -7.90
C HIS A 27 -0.22 3.81 -8.55
N PRO A 28 -0.01 3.40 -9.81
CA PRO A 28 -1.00 2.62 -10.57
C PRO A 28 -1.45 1.31 -9.92
N LEU A 29 -0.62 0.72 -9.05
CA LEU A 29 -0.90 -0.55 -8.37
C LEU A 29 -1.52 -0.34 -6.97
N TYR A 30 -1.88 0.88 -6.59
CA TYR A 30 -2.34 1.18 -5.23
C TYR A 30 -3.59 0.38 -4.84
N ASN A 31 -4.56 0.29 -5.76
CA ASN A 31 -5.78 -0.50 -5.57
C ASN A 31 -5.62 -1.96 -6.04
N SER A 32 -4.45 -2.33 -6.57
CA SER A 32 -4.19 -3.69 -7.02
C SER A 32 -3.85 -4.60 -5.83
N THR A 33 -3.88 -5.91 -6.08
CA THR A 33 -3.40 -6.92 -5.15
C THR A 33 -2.39 -7.79 -5.88
N ILE A 34 -1.16 -7.83 -5.36
CA ILE A 34 -0.06 -8.58 -5.95
C ILE A 34 0.06 -9.91 -5.21
N TYR A 35 0.16 -11.00 -5.95
CA TYR A 35 0.61 -12.27 -5.40
C TYR A 35 2.12 -12.25 -5.29
N ASP A 36 2.64 -12.32 -4.06
CA ASP A 36 4.05 -12.20 -3.76
C ASP A 36 4.58 -13.47 -3.08
N GLY A 37 5.51 -14.14 -3.77
CA GLY A 37 6.19 -15.34 -3.29
C GLY A 37 7.17 -15.11 -2.14
N GLY A 38 7.71 -13.89 -2.02
CA GLY A 38 8.66 -13.51 -0.97
C GLY A 38 7.99 -12.93 0.28
N ALA A 39 6.72 -12.51 0.19
CA ALA A 39 5.99 -11.99 1.33
C ALA A 39 5.66 -13.09 2.35
N THR A 40 5.76 -12.77 3.64
CA THR A 40 5.48 -13.71 4.74
C THR A 40 4.11 -13.51 5.40
N THR A 41 3.40 -12.43 5.04
CA THR A 41 2.05 -12.12 5.50
C THR A 41 1.25 -11.44 4.39
N HIS A 42 -0.07 -11.61 4.39
CA HIS A 42 -0.96 -10.80 3.56
C HIS A 42 -1.01 -9.38 4.10
N ILE A 43 -1.10 -8.39 3.21
CA ILE A 43 -1.17 -6.97 3.56
C ILE A 43 -2.31 -6.30 2.80
N VAL A 44 -3.05 -5.43 3.47
CA VAL A 44 -3.94 -4.45 2.84
C VAL A 44 -3.57 -3.03 3.27
N ASN A 45 -3.75 -2.08 2.36
CA ASN A 45 -3.52 -0.66 2.61
C ASN A 45 -4.80 0.11 2.95
N ASP A 46 -5.96 -0.54 2.84
CA ASP A 46 -7.26 0.02 3.18
C ASP A 46 -7.98 -0.92 4.16
N ARG A 47 -8.28 -0.39 5.36
CA ARG A 47 -8.95 -1.12 6.45
C ARG A 47 -10.33 -1.64 6.05
N SER A 48 -11.02 -0.97 5.13
CA SER A 48 -12.36 -1.38 4.65
C SER A 48 -12.35 -2.71 3.89
N LEU A 49 -11.18 -3.19 3.46
CA LEU A 49 -11.01 -4.50 2.83
C LEU A 49 -11.05 -5.66 3.84
N LEU A 50 -11.14 -5.38 5.14
CA LEU A 50 -11.14 -6.38 6.20
C LEU A 50 -12.51 -6.54 6.86
N THR A 51 -12.79 -7.77 7.26
CA THR A 51 -13.79 -8.15 8.25
C THR A 51 -13.11 -8.73 9.49
N ASP A 52 -13.86 -8.97 10.56
CA ASP A 52 -13.36 -9.63 11.78
C ASP A 52 -12.10 -8.93 12.34
N ILE A 53 -12.14 -7.60 12.36
CA ILE A 53 -10.97 -6.76 12.63
C ILE A 53 -10.59 -6.81 14.11
N ARG A 54 -9.30 -7.03 14.37
CA ARG A 54 -8.64 -6.89 15.67
C ARG A 54 -7.56 -5.83 15.57
N GLU A 55 -7.49 -4.90 16.52
CA GLU A 55 -6.35 -3.98 16.61
C GLU A 55 -5.05 -4.78 16.80
N ALA A 56 -3.98 -4.30 16.21
CA ALA A 56 -2.68 -4.94 16.32
C ALA A 56 -1.99 -4.58 17.64
N GLU A 57 -1.08 -5.43 18.07
CA GLU A 57 -0.25 -5.16 19.26
C GLU A 57 0.77 -4.06 18.95
N GLU A 58 1.22 -3.32 19.98
CA GLU A 58 2.21 -2.25 19.81
C GLU A 58 3.53 -2.73 19.18
N ALA A 59 3.85 -4.02 19.34
CA ALA A 59 5.04 -4.67 18.81
C ALA A 59 4.84 -5.32 17.43
N ASP A 60 3.72 -5.10 16.74
CA ASP A 60 3.40 -5.73 15.45
C ASP A 60 3.83 -4.85 14.27
N TYR A 61 4.82 -5.33 13.52
CA TYR A 61 5.41 -4.63 12.38
C TYR A 61 5.66 -5.57 11.21
N VAL A 62 5.61 -5.03 9.99
CA VAL A 62 6.11 -5.69 8.79
C VAL A 62 7.45 -5.10 8.40
N LEU A 63 8.43 -5.96 8.09
CA LEU A 63 9.73 -5.54 7.57
C LEU A 63 9.62 -5.25 6.08
N ILE A 64 10.20 -4.14 5.64
CA ILE A 64 10.22 -3.69 4.24
C ILE A 64 11.58 -3.11 3.88
N GLY A 65 12.31 -3.71 2.93
CA GLY A 65 13.65 -3.24 2.57
C GLY A 65 14.54 -3.08 3.81
N GLU A 66 15.01 -1.86 4.06
CA GLU A 66 15.85 -1.51 5.23
C GLU A 66 15.05 -1.03 6.46
N GLY A 67 13.72 -0.99 6.39
CA GLY A 67 12.87 -0.43 7.44
C GLY A 67 11.73 -1.35 7.88
N SER A 68 10.82 -0.78 8.66
CA SER A 68 9.60 -1.45 9.10
C SER A 68 8.39 -0.50 9.07
N LEU A 69 7.20 -1.06 8.92
CA LEU A 69 5.93 -0.35 9.03
C LEU A 69 5.08 -0.98 10.13
N LYS A 70 4.44 -0.13 10.94
CA LYS A 70 3.51 -0.58 11.99
C LYS A 70 2.28 -1.21 11.36
N VAL A 71 1.89 -2.37 11.86
CA VAL A 71 0.57 -2.94 11.58
C VAL A 71 -0.41 -2.24 12.51
N GLU A 72 -1.50 -1.70 11.96
CA GLU A 72 -2.52 -1.04 12.78
C GLU A 72 -3.59 -2.02 13.24
N ALA A 73 -3.96 -2.96 12.36
CA ALA A 73 -4.96 -3.98 12.67
C ALA A 73 -4.69 -5.25 11.86
N ARG A 74 -5.35 -6.34 12.26
CA ARG A 74 -5.42 -7.58 11.50
C ARG A 74 -6.87 -8.00 11.32
N GLY A 75 -7.14 -8.79 10.28
CA GLY A 75 -8.50 -9.29 10.04
C GLY A 75 -8.57 -10.31 8.92
N THR A 76 -9.77 -10.56 8.44
CA THR A 76 -10.06 -11.46 7.32
C THR A 76 -10.31 -10.65 6.06
N ARG A 77 -9.67 -11.01 4.95
CA ARG A 77 -10.01 -10.45 3.63
C ARG A 77 -10.74 -11.48 2.79
N ARG A 78 -11.86 -11.10 2.19
CA ARG A 78 -12.62 -11.93 1.26
C ARG A 78 -12.57 -11.32 -0.13
N MET A 79 -12.14 -12.10 -1.11
CA MET A 79 -12.12 -11.72 -2.53
C MET A 79 -13.07 -12.66 -3.26
N GLU A 80 -14.27 -12.17 -3.55
CA GLU A 80 -15.34 -12.97 -4.14
C GLU A 80 -15.05 -13.27 -5.60
N ASN A 81 -15.40 -14.49 -6.04
CA ASN A 81 -15.38 -14.87 -7.45
C ASN A 81 -14.01 -14.67 -8.13
N VAL A 82 -12.91 -14.97 -7.45
CA VAL A 82 -11.54 -14.83 -8.00
C VAL A 82 -10.84 -16.15 -8.29
N LEU A 83 -11.40 -17.26 -7.83
CA LEU A 83 -10.88 -18.60 -8.06
C LEU A 83 -11.84 -19.41 -8.92
N ASP A 84 -11.29 -20.28 -9.77
CA ASP A 84 -12.07 -21.28 -10.48
C ASP A 84 -12.64 -22.31 -9.50
N GLY A 85 -13.91 -22.66 -9.70
CA GLY A 85 -14.64 -23.62 -8.89
C GLY A 85 -15.25 -24.74 -9.73
N GLU A 86 -15.91 -25.67 -9.05
CA GLU A 86 -16.65 -26.76 -9.69
C GLU A 86 -17.74 -26.26 -10.65
N ASN A 87 -18.27 -25.06 -10.40
CA ASN A 87 -19.30 -24.42 -11.21
C ASN A 87 -18.74 -23.55 -12.36
N GLY A 88 -17.42 -23.61 -12.60
CA GLY A 88 -16.76 -22.88 -13.68
C GLY A 88 -15.82 -21.77 -13.19
N ARG A 89 -15.38 -20.94 -14.14
CA ARG A 89 -14.37 -19.91 -13.89
C ARG A 89 -14.85 -18.85 -12.92
N ASN A 90 -13.97 -18.40 -12.02
CA ASN A 90 -14.26 -17.29 -11.10
C ASN A 90 -15.53 -17.48 -10.26
N THR A 91 -15.78 -18.69 -9.75
CA THR A 91 -16.99 -19.00 -8.96
C THR A 91 -16.71 -19.18 -7.47
N ARG A 92 -15.44 -19.18 -7.05
CA ARG A 92 -15.04 -19.38 -5.66
C ARG A 92 -14.39 -18.13 -5.07
N THR A 93 -14.72 -17.88 -3.81
CA THR A 93 -14.12 -16.83 -2.99
C THR A 93 -12.76 -17.26 -2.45
N LEU A 94 -11.76 -16.40 -2.58
CA LEU A 94 -10.50 -16.51 -1.85
C LEU A 94 -10.67 -15.83 -0.48
N VAL A 95 -10.46 -16.58 0.59
CA VAL A 95 -10.49 -16.07 1.97
C VAL A 95 -9.08 -16.07 2.51
N LEU A 96 -8.58 -14.88 2.84
CA LEU A 96 -7.27 -14.69 3.45
C LEU A 96 -7.47 -14.41 4.94
N LEU A 97 -6.81 -15.20 5.76
CA LEU A 97 -6.87 -15.07 7.21
C LEU A 97 -5.68 -14.27 7.73
N ASP A 98 -5.90 -13.56 8.82
CA ASP A 98 -4.85 -12.83 9.56
C ASP A 98 -4.04 -11.87 8.67
N VAL A 99 -4.77 -11.08 7.89
CA VAL A 99 -4.26 -10.08 6.96
C VAL A 99 -3.90 -8.80 7.72
N ALA A 100 -2.69 -8.29 7.53
CA ALA A 100 -2.23 -7.07 8.17
C ALA A 100 -2.78 -5.83 7.44
N HIS A 101 -3.38 -4.90 8.16
CA HIS A 101 -3.70 -3.57 7.68
C HIS A 101 -2.53 -2.63 7.99
N VAL A 102 -1.94 -2.08 6.92
CA VAL A 102 -0.78 -1.18 6.96
C VAL A 102 -1.07 0.00 6.01
N PRO A 103 -1.64 1.12 6.49
CA PRO A 103 -2.09 2.22 5.60
C PRO A 103 -0.98 2.82 4.76
N ARG A 104 0.25 2.79 5.29
CA ARG A 104 1.45 3.32 4.64
C ARG A 104 2.02 2.38 3.59
N PHE A 105 1.48 1.16 3.45
CA PHE A 105 1.89 0.25 2.41
C PHE A 105 1.26 0.66 1.08
N HIS A 106 2.05 0.63 0.02
CA HIS A 106 1.61 1.25 -1.23
C HIS A 106 0.59 0.37 -1.99
N THR A 107 0.63 -0.96 -1.89
CA THR A 107 -0.26 -1.88 -2.62
C THR A 107 -0.74 -3.02 -1.71
N ASN A 108 -1.75 -3.79 -2.12
CA ASN A 108 -2.15 -4.97 -1.35
C ASN A 108 -1.31 -6.18 -1.73
N ILE A 109 -1.05 -7.07 -0.78
CA ILE A 109 -0.25 -8.28 -0.98
C ILE A 109 -1.03 -9.53 -0.56
N VAL A 110 -1.08 -10.50 -1.47
CA VAL A 110 -1.38 -11.90 -1.14
C VAL A 110 -0.05 -12.64 -1.06
N SER A 111 0.38 -12.98 0.15
CA SER A 111 1.53 -13.86 0.37
C SER A 111 1.28 -15.28 -0.14
N ALA A 112 2.32 -15.89 -0.72
CA ALA A 112 2.34 -17.32 -1.07
C ALA A 112 2.52 -18.25 0.13
N LYS A 113 2.85 -17.73 1.32
CA LYS A 113 3.09 -18.52 2.52
C LYS A 113 1.80 -19.26 2.90
N LYS A 114 1.86 -20.59 2.85
CA LYS A 114 0.83 -21.43 3.45
C LYS A 114 0.92 -21.27 4.98
N ARG A 115 -0.18 -20.85 5.60
CA ARG A 115 -0.33 -20.94 7.05
C ARG A 115 -0.72 -22.35 7.44
#